data_AF-A0A8D2MQA6-F1
#
_entry.id   AF-A0A8D2MQA6-F1
#
_cell.length_a   1.000
_cell.length_b   1.000
_cell.length_c   1.000
_cell.angle_alpha   90.00
_cell.angle_beta   90.00
_cell.angle_gamma   90.00
#
_symmetry.space_group_name_H-M   'P 1'
#
loop_
_entity.id
_entity.type
_entity.pdbx_description
1 polymer ?
#
loop_
_entity_poly.entity_id
_entity_poly.type
_entity_poly.pdbx_seq_one_letter_code
_entity_poly.pdbx_strand_id
1 'polypeptide(L)'
;MLPTLKAAFALLSLLQLVSGTPVTSSHPQQALKEITTRIQAFNSEAQLPEQELLCQAQVALTKVTMCKKIYEPLISNLKFLHGKRNCNLSDDNEIYLRHFLPALGNFTQGMFRRRGWAAQ
;
A
#
# COMPACT_ATOMS: atom_id res chain seq x y z
N MET A 1 -13.36 3.34 -54.74
CA MET A 1 -13.00 4.52 -53.93
C MET A 1 -12.45 4.04 -52.59
N LEU A 2 -11.12 4.02 -52.37
CA LEU A 2 -10.48 4.01 -51.03
C LEU A 2 -8.93 4.16 -50.98
N PRO A 3 -8.19 4.69 -51.97
CA PRO A 3 -6.74 4.92 -51.80
C PRO A 3 -6.43 6.11 -50.87
N THR A 4 -7.42 7.00 -50.64
CA THR A 4 -7.28 8.21 -49.81
C THR A 4 -7.18 7.94 -48.32
N LEU A 5 -7.76 6.84 -47.82
CA LEU A 5 -7.77 6.54 -46.39
C LEU A 5 -6.37 6.16 -45.87
N LYS A 6 -5.61 5.36 -46.64
CA LYS A 6 -4.24 4.96 -46.28
C LYS A 6 -3.28 6.15 -46.26
N ALA A 7 -3.42 7.07 -47.22
CA ALA A 7 -2.62 8.30 -47.24
C ALA A 7 -2.93 9.20 -46.04
N ALA A 8 -4.21 9.31 -45.66
CA ALA A 8 -4.61 10.07 -44.47
C ALA A 8 -4.02 9.49 -43.17
N PHE A 9 -4.00 8.16 -43.01
CA PHE A 9 -3.36 7.53 -41.85
C PHE A 9 -1.85 7.74 -41.81
N ALA A 10 -1.16 7.65 -42.95
CA ALA A 10 0.28 7.91 -43.03
C ALA A 10 0.62 9.37 -42.67
N LEU A 11 -0.18 10.32 -43.14
CA LEU A 11 -0.01 11.75 -42.83
C LEU A 11 -0.31 12.04 -41.36
N LEU A 12 -1.30 11.39 -40.75
CA LEU A 12 -1.58 11.47 -39.31
C LEU A 12 -0.41 10.95 -38.48
N SER A 13 0.18 9.80 -38.84
CA SER A 13 1.36 9.25 -38.17
C SER A 13 2.58 10.17 -38.27
N LEU A 14 2.78 10.81 -39.43
CA LEU A 14 3.85 11.79 -39.64
C LEU A 14 3.59 13.08 -38.85
N LEU A 15 2.34 13.53 -38.73
CA LEU A 15 1.99 14.67 -37.88
C LEU A 15 2.29 14.39 -36.40
N GLN A 16 2.00 13.18 -35.91
CA GLN A 16 2.34 12.79 -34.53
C GLN A 16 3.85 12.81 -34.32
N LEU A 17 4.64 12.34 -35.30
CA LEU A 17 6.11 12.35 -35.26
C LEU A 17 6.70 13.77 -35.25
N VAL A 18 6.12 14.70 -36.02
CA VAL A 18 6.55 16.11 -36.06
C VAL A 18 6.05 16.89 -34.85
N SER A 19 4.90 16.51 -34.28
CA SER A 19 4.33 17.17 -33.09
C SER A 19 5.08 16.90 -31.79
N GLY A 20 6.05 15.97 -31.79
CA GLY A 20 6.86 15.65 -30.62
C GLY A 20 6.03 15.13 -29.44
N THR A 21 4.79 14.70 -29.66
CA THR A 21 4.05 13.97 -28.63
C THR A 21 4.75 12.63 -28.49
N PRO A 22 5.30 12.32 -27.29
CA PRO A 22 6.01 11.06 -27.11
C PRO A 22 4.98 9.94 -27.27
N VAL A 23 5.12 9.17 -28.35
CA VAL A 23 4.63 7.80 -28.40
C VAL A 23 5.12 7.17 -27.10
N THR A 24 4.19 6.70 -26.28
CA THR A 24 4.37 6.28 -24.89
C THR A 24 5.39 5.15 -24.75
N SER A 25 6.67 5.48 -24.88
CA SER A 25 7.71 4.79 -24.14
C SER A 25 7.63 5.40 -22.75
N SER A 26 6.96 4.72 -21.82
CA SER A 26 6.98 5.13 -20.44
C SER A 26 8.44 5.12 -19.99
N HIS A 27 9.08 6.29 -19.94
CA HIS A 27 10.40 6.44 -19.34
C HIS A 27 10.33 5.75 -17.96
N PRO A 28 11.32 4.91 -17.57
CA PRO A 28 11.22 4.12 -16.33
C PRO A 28 10.84 4.95 -15.10
N GLN A 29 11.26 6.22 -15.06
CA GLN A 29 10.89 7.18 -14.01
C GLN A 29 9.40 7.54 -14.00
N GLN A 30 8.74 7.66 -15.15
CA GLN A 30 7.32 7.94 -15.24
C GLN A 30 6.48 6.74 -14.78
N ALA A 31 6.90 5.53 -15.15
CA ALA A 31 6.29 4.30 -14.66
C ALA A 31 6.42 4.16 -13.13
N LEU A 32 7.60 4.43 -12.57
CA LEU A 32 7.82 4.41 -11.11
C LEU A 32 6.99 5.47 -10.38
N LYS A 33 6.88 6.68 -10.95
CA LYS A 33 6.03 7.74 -10.41
C LYS A 33 4.56 7.32 -10.40
N GLU A 34 4.09 6.73 -11.48
CA GLU A 34 2.72 6.23 -11.58
C GLU A 34 2.45 5.11 -10.56
N ILE A 35 3.35 4.12 -10.46
CA ILE A 35 3.25 3.03 -9.47
C ILE A 35 3.16 3.60 -8.05
N THR A 36 4.05 4.54 -7.70
CA THR A 36 4.07 5.17 -6.37
C THR A 36 2.76 5.91 -6.09
N THR A 37 2.28 6.68 -7.07
CA THR A 37 1.03 7.44 -6.95
C THR A 37 -0.17 6.52 -6.75
N ARG A 38 -0.24 5.41 -7.49
CA ARG A 38 -1.32 4.41 -7.35
C ARG A 38 -1.27 3.72 -5.99
N ILE A 39 -0.09 3.32 -5.52
CA ILE A 39 0.08 2.72 -4.18
C ILE A 39 -0.37 3.70 -3.08
N GLN A 40 -0.02 4.99 -3.21
CA GLN A 40 -0.45 6.02 -2.27
C GLN A 40 -1.97 6.20 -2.27
N ALA A 41 -2.60 6.18 -3.44
CA ALA A 41 -4.06 6.25 -3.56
C ALA A 41 -4.73 5.05 -2.89
N PHE A 42 -4.28 3.82 -3.17
CA PHE A 42 -4.80 2.61 -2.52
C PHE A 42 -4.65 2.64 -0.99
N ASN A 43 -3.53 3.17 -0.48
CA ASN A 43 -3.30 3.33 0.96
C ASN A 43 -4.16 4.44 1.59
N SER A 44 -4.64 5.41 0.80
CA SER A 44 -5.43 6.55 1.28
C SER A 44 -6.93 6.28 1.25
N GLU A 45 -7.42 5.52 0.26
CA GLU A 45 -8.84 5.20 0.10
C GLU A 45 -9.37 4.19 1.14
N ALA A 46 -8.47 3.43 1.79
CA ALA A 46 -8.81 2.40 2.77
C ALA A 46 -8.24 2.71 4.17
N GLN A 47 -8.32 3.96 4.65
CA GLN A 47 -7.85 4.29 5.99
C GLN A 47 -8.79 3.74 7.06
N LEU A 48 -8.56 2.48 7.43
CA LEU A 48 -9.07 1.92 8.66
C LEU A 48 -8.56 2.76 9.85
N PRO A 49 -9.36 2.96 10.91
CA PRO A 49 -8.91 3.62 12.12
C PRO A 49 -7.64 2.97 12.70
N GLU A 50 -6.76 3.73 13.35
CA GLU A 50 -5.53 3.19 13.95
C GLU A 50 -5.81 1.99 14.87
N GLN A 51 -6.88 2.06 15.66
CA GLN A 51 -7.30 0.99 16.56
C GLN A 51 -7.73 -0.28 15.80
N GLU A 52 -8.31 -0.14 14.61
CA GLU A 52 -8.66 -1.28 13.76
C GLU A 52 -7.41 -1.92 13.18
N LEU A 53 -6.45 -1.13 12.68
CA LEU A 53 -5.17 -1.64 12.17
C LEU A 53 -4.39 -2.41 13.25
N LEU A 54 -4.34 -1.88 14.49
CA LEU A 54 -3.71 -2.57 15.62
C LEU A 54 -4.43 -3.87 16.00
N CYS A 55 -5.76 -3.86 15.93
CA CYS A 55 -6.63 -5.02 16.20
C CYS A 55 -6.44 -6.13 15.16
N GLN A 56 -6.34 -5.77 13.88
CA GLN A 56 -6.01 -6.71 12.80
C GLN A 56 -4.59 -7.25 12.92
N ALA A 57 -3.61 -6.38 13.22
CA ALA A 57 -2.23 -6.81 13.45
C ALA A 57 -2.12 -7.79 14.62
N GLN A 58 -2.89 -7.59 15.69
CA GLN A 58 -2.98 -8.51 16.82
C GLN A 58 -3.51 -9.89 16.38
N VAL A 59 -4.57 -9.93 15.57
CA VAL A 59 -5.13 -11.20 15.07
C VAL A 59 -4.15 -11.91 14.13
N ALA A 60 -3.53 -11.18 13.21
CA ALA A 60 -2.51 -11.71 12.31
C ALA A 60 -1.37 -12.41 13.08
N LEU A 61 -0.84 -11.76 14.12
CA LEU A 61 0.21 -12.35 14.95
C LEU A 61 -0.27 -13.56 15.77
N THR A 62 -1.52 -13.58 16.23
CA THR A 62 -2.05 -14.76 16.93
C THR A 62 -2.19 -15.99 16.03
N LYS A 63 -2.31 -15.81 14.70
CA LYS A 63 -2.34 -16.89 13.70
C LYS A 63 -0.95 -17.49 13.43
N VAL A 64 0.14 -16.85 13.90
CA VAL A 64 1.50 -17.40 13.76
C VAL A 64 1.65 -18.63 14.66
N THR A 65 1.95 -19.78 14.07
CA THR A 65 2.07 -21.07 14.77
C THR A 65 3.49 -21.31 15.28
N MET A 66 4.49 -21.10 14.43
CA MET A 66 5.92 -21.25 14.77
C MET A 66 6.42 -20.05 15.56
N CYS A 67 7.22 -20.28 16.60
CA CYS A 67 7.80 -19.22 17.44
C CYS A 67 6.78 -18.29 18.12
N LYS A 68 5.51 -18.71 18.27
CA LYS A 68 4.42 -17.90 18.85
C LYS A 68 4.79 -17.20 20.16
N LYS A 69 5.50 -17.90 21.06
CA LYS A 69 5.96 -17.38 22.35
C LYS A 69 6.80 -16.10 22.23
N ILE A 70 7.56 -15.94 21.15
CA ILE A 70 8.37 -14.73 20.90
C ILE A 70 7.47 -13.51 20.68
N TYR A 71 6.28 -13.72 20.10
CA TYR A 71 5.34 -12.66 19.75
C TYR A 71 4.32 -12.37 20.86
N GLU A 72 4.23 -13.17 21.92
CA GLU A 72 3.25 -12.97 23.00
C GLU A 72 3.32 -11.58 23.65
N PRO A 73 4.50 -11.03 23.99
CA PRO A 73 4.59 -9.67 24.51
C PRO A 73 4.07 -8.62 23.52
N LEU A 74 4.37 -8.80 22.24
CA LEU A 74 3.90 -7.91 21.17
C LEU A 74 2.39 -8.00 21.00
N ILE A 75 1.82 -9.21 20.97
CA ILE A 75 0.37 -9.46 20.89
C ILE A 75 -0.35 -8.80 22.07
N SER A 76 0.19 -8.95 23.29
CA SER A 76 -0.38 -8.33 24.50
C SER A 76 -0.38 -6.80 24.41
N ASN A 77 0.73 -6.21 23.97
CA ASN A 77 0.84 -4.76 23.81
C ASN A 77 -0.13 -4.23 22.74
N LEU A 78 -0.27 -4.93 21.60
CA LEU A 78 -1.25 -4.54 20.58
C LEU A 78 -2.67 -4.58 21.15
N LYS A 79 -3.01 -5.63 21.92
CA LYS A 79 -4.31 -5.76 22.60
C LYS A 79 -4.60 -4.59 23.53
N PHE A 80 -3.61 -4.23 24.35
CA PHE A 80 -3.70 -3.07 25.23
C PHE A 80 -3.93 -1.77 24.44
N LEU A 81 -3.17 -1.56 23.36
CA LEU A 81 -3.24 -0.33 22.57
C LEU A 81 -4.56 -0.16 21.81
N HIS A 82 -5.17 -1.24 21.31
CA HIS A 82 -6.42 -1.14 20.56
C HIS A 82 -7.68 -1.17 21.44
N GLY A 83 -7.65 -1.80 22.62
CA GLY A 83 -8.75 -1.82 23.59
C GLY A 83 -10.04 -2.55 23.16
N LYS A 84 -10.15 -2.96 21.89
CA LYS A 84 -11.28 -3.75 21.36
C LYS A 84 -11.37 -5.15 21.97
N ARG A 85 -12.61 -5.62 22.18
CA ARG A 85 -12.90 -6.99 22.65
C ARG A 85 -12.79 -8.04 21.54
N ASN A 86 -13.27 -7.69 20.35
CA ASN A 86 -13.32 -8.57 19.19
C ASN A 86 -12.54 -7.91 18.06
N CYS A 87 -11.74 -8.73 17.37
CA CYS A 87 -10.94 -8.35 16.23
C CYS A 87 -11.16 -9.38 15.13
N ASN A 88 -11.30 -8.92 13.89
CA ASN A 88 -11.38 -9.78 12.73
C ASN A 88 -10.40 -9.29 11.68
N LEU A 89 -9.83 -10.20 10.89
CA LEU A 89 -9.07 -9.81 9.71
C LEU A 89 -10.05 -9.46 8.58
N SER A 90 -9.71 -8.43 7.79
CA SER A 90 -10.51 -8.02 6.64
C SER A 90 -10.58 -9.09 5.56
N ASP A 91 -9.56 -9.93 5.47
CA ASP A 91 -9.41 -10.99 4.49
C ASP A 91 -8.56 -12.14 5.06
N ASP A 92 -8.52 -13.25 4.32
CA ASP A 92 -7.72 -14.43 4.63
C ASP A 92 -6.45 -14.51 3.76
N ASN A 93 -5.91 -13.38 3.29
CA ASN A 93 -4.68 -13.38 2.51
C ASN A 93 -3.48 -13.88 3.34
N GLU A 94 -2.52 -14.48 2.65
CA GLU A 94 -1.27 -14.91 3.29
C GLU A 94 -0.45 -13.70 3.77
N ILE A 95 -0.12 -13.69 5.07
CA ILE A 95 0.70 -12.64 5.67
C ILE A 95 2.15 -13.11 5.79
N TYR A 96 3.03 -12.52 5.01
CA TYR A 96 4.46 -12.78 5.07
C TYR A 96 5.12 -11.98 6.21
N LEU A 97 5.55 -12.66 7.28
CA LEU A 97 6.15 -12.02 8.47
C LEU A 97 7.32 -11.08 8.16
N ARG A 98 8.15 -11.41 7.17
CA ARG A 98 9.29 -10.57 6.73
C ARG A 98 8.89 -9.17 6.24
N HIS A 99 7.66 -9.01 5.76
CA HIS A 99 7.12 -7.72 5.32
C HIS A 99 6.20 -7.11 6.39
N PHE A 100 5.43 -7.95 7.06
CA PHE A 100 4.49 -7.55 8.10
C PHE A 100 5.19 -6.91 9.32
N LEU A 101 6.24 -7.55 9.88
CA LEU A 101 6.89 -7.06 11.09
C LEU A 101 7.56 -5.68 10.89
N PRO A 102 8.31 -5.42 9.80
CA PRO A 102 8.83 -4.08 9.52
C PRO A 102 7.72 -3.04 9.32
N ALA A 103 6.64 -3.38 8.61
CA ALA A 103 5.52 -2.47 8.40
C ALA A 103 4.84 -2.09 9.74
N LEU A 104 4.60 -3.08 10.61
CA LEU A 104 4.06 -2.86 11.95
C LEU A 104 5.00 -2.00 12.81
N GLY A 105 6.31 -2.24 12.74
CA GLY A 105 7.32 -1.42 13.41
C GLY A 105 7.27 0.04 12.97
N ASN A 106 7.26 0.30 11.66
CA ASN A 106 7.16 1.66 11.11
C ASN A 106 5.84 2.35 11.50
N PHE A 107 4.73 1.62 11.45
CA PHE A 107 3.43 2.14 11.84
C PHE A 107 3.40 2.57 13.31
N THR A 108 3.80 1.67 14.22
CA THR A 108 3.82 1.95 15.68
C THR A 108 4.85 3.01 16.06
N GLN A 109 6.00 3.06 15.38
CA GLN A 109 6.96 4.15 15.54
C GLN A 109 6.36 5.51 15.12
N GLY A 110 5.62 5.54 14.01
CA GLY A 110 4.88 6.73 13.57
C GLY A 110 3.85 7.17 14.60
N MET A 111 3.10 6.23 15.18
CA MET A 111 2.16 6.51 16.27
C MET A 111 2.85 7.10 17.50
N PHE A 112 3.98 6.52 17.92
CA PHE A 112 4.76 7.01 19.05
C PHE A 112 5.21 8.46 18.82
N ARG A 113 5.71 8.78 17.62
CA ARG A 113 6.10 10.15 17.26
C ARG A 113 4.93 11.13 17.28
N ARG A 114 3.73 10.72 16.85
CA ARG A 114 2.52 11.57 16.90
C ARG A 114 1.99 11.79 18.32
N ARG A 115 2.04 10.77 19.17
CA ARG A 115 1.51 10.81 20.55
C ARG A 115 2.52 11.36 21.56
N GLY A 116 3.81 11.30 21.25
CA GLY A 116 4.93 11.68 22.11
C GLY A 116 5.07 13.15 22.50
N TRP A 117 4.06 13.98 22.22
CA TRP A 117 3.97 15.38 22.69
C TRP A 117 2.64 15.72 23.40
N ALA A 118 1.67 14.80 23.45
CA ALA A 118 0.36 15.06 24.07
C ALA A 118 0.26 14.57 25.53
N ALA A 119 1.37 14.05 26.09
CA ALA A 119 1.42 13.47 27.43
C ALA A 119 2.55 14.10 28.29
N GLN A 120 2.69 15.43 28.20
CA GLN A 120 3.47 16.23 29.14
C GLN A 120 2.59 17.33 29.71
#